data_AF-A0A523V1F0-F1
#
_entry.id   AF-A0A523V1F0-F1
#
_cell.length_a   1.000
_cell.length_b   1.000
_cell.length_c   1.000
_cell.angle_alpha   90.00
_cell.angle_beta   90.00
_cell.angle_gamma   90.00
#
_symmetry.space_group_name_H-M   'P 1'
#
loop_
_entity.id
_entity.type
_entity.pdbx_description
1 polymer ?
#
loop_
_entity_poly.entity_id
_entity_poly.type
_entity_poly.pdbx_seq_one_letter_code
_entity_poly.pdbx_strand_id
1 'polypeptide(L)'
;MDIKIGDTVRLKKKHPCGSYEWQVVRLGADIGIKCLQCQHRILLPRSVFEHRVKAVISREEPPPRKTASERMRELEEKLADLLARWPAHSVPLHMWQQRDDLEEELERLKKET
;
A
#
# COMPACT_ATOMS: atom_id res chain seq x y z
N MET A 1 -3.56 23.31 -0.93
CA MET A 1 -2.59 22.43 -1.61
C MET A 1 -3.19 21.04 -1.78
N ASP A 2 -3.03 20.38 -2.94
CA ASP A 2 -3.52 19.00 -3.15
C ASP A 2 -2.51 18.00 -2.58
N ILE A 3 -2.92 17.28 -1.52
CA ILE A 3 -2.07 16.35 -0.74
C ILE A 3 -2.90 15.11 -0.45
N LYS A 4 -2.30 13.94 -0.65
CA LYS A 4 -2.92 12.62 -0.46
C LYS A 4 -2.33 11.91 0.76
N ILE A 5 -3.06 10.93 1.28
CA ILE A 5 -2.53 10.00 2.28
C ILE A 5 -1.42 9.17 1.60
N GLY A 6 -0.29 9.00 2.27
CA GLY A 6 0.90 8.34 1.72
C GLY A 6 1.95 9.31 1.17
N ASP A 7 1.56 10.54 0.82
CA ASP A 7 2.51 11.52 0.28
C ASP A 7 3.64 11.82 1.28
N THR A 8 4.87 11.87 0.77
CA THR A 8 6.03 12.33 1.53
C THR A 8 6.26 13.81 1.26
N VAL A 9 6.26 14.59 2.32
CA VAL A 9 6.48 16.03 2.30
C VAL A 9 7.76 16.41 3.05
N ARG A 10 8.40 17.47 2.58
CA ARG A 10 9.50 18.13 3.28
C ARG A 10 8.99 19.32 4.04
N LEU A 11 9.22 19.38 5.35
CA LEU A 11 8.91 20.57 6.13
C LEU A 11 10.08 21.58 6.08
N LYS A 12 9.77 22.87 6.28
CA LYS A 12 10.73 23.96 6.42
C LYS A 12 11.56 23.84 7.70
N LYS A 13 10.92 23.39 8.80
CA LYS A 13 11.57 23.16 10.09
C LYS A 13 12.02 21.70 10.21
N LYS A 14 13.18 21.50 10.81
CA LYS A 14 13.75 20.19 11.11
C LYS A 14 12.97 19.54 12.26
N HIS A 15 12.73 18.24 12.18
CA HIS A 15 12.28 17.46 13.33
C HIS A 15 13.43 17.35 14.36
N PRO A 16 13.17 17.29 15.69
CA PRO A 16 14.22 17.10 16.68
C PRO A 16 15.12 15.89 16.45
N CYS A 17 14.64 14.85 15.75
CA CYS A 17 15.46 13.68 15.40
C CYS A 17 16.48 13.93 14.26
N GLY A 18 16.37 15.03 13.53
CA GLY A 18 17.28 15.34 12.43
C GLY A 18 16.68 15.27 11.01
N SER A 19 15.48 14.71 10.83
CA SER A 19 14.86 14.58 9.50
C SER A 19 13.99 15.79 9.14
N TYR A 20 13.87 16.06 7.84
CA TYR A 20 12.91 17.02 7.28
C TYR A 20 11.73 16.32 6.61
N GLU A 21 11.75 14.99 6.54
CA GLU A 21 10.85 14.19 5.72
C GLU A 21 9.76 13.57 6.57
N TRP A 22 8.53 13.76 6.11
CA TRP A 22 7.34 13.36 6.80
C TRP A 22 6.37 12.74 5.83
N GLN A 23 5.77 11.62 6.20
CA GLN A 23 4.69 10.99 5.45
C GLN A 23 3.35 11.48 5.98
N VAL A 24 2.42 11.81 5.09
CA VAL A 24 1.05 12.17 5.44
C VAL A 24 0.27 10.89 5.73
N VAL A 25 -0.23 10.76 6.96
CA VAL A 25 -0.95 9.56 7.43
C VAL A 25 -2.44 9.79 7.63
N ARG A 26 -2.89 11.05 7.70
CA ARG A 26 -4.30 11.43 7.85
C ARG A 26 -4.57 12.74 7.14
N LEU A 27 -5.72 12.82 6.47
CA LEU A 27 -6.29 14.04 5.91
C LEU A 27 -7.59 14.40 6.64
N GLY A 28 -7.82 15.69 6.85
CA GLY A 28 -8.98 16.22 7.53
C GLY A 28 -8.81 17.71 7.83
N ALA A 29 -9.50 18.19 8.88
CA ALA A 29 -9.26 19.53 9.44
C ALA A 29 -7.84 19.66 9.99
N ASP A 30 -7.38 18.62 10.68
CA ASP A 30 -5.98 18.41 11.06
C ASP A 30 -5.33 17.37 10.15
N ILE A 31 -4.11 17.66 9.73
CA ILE A 31 -3.27 16.77 8.95
C ILE A 31 -2.36 16.00 9.90
N GLY A 32 -2.44 14.67 9.83
CA GLY A 32 -1.53 13.79 10.56
C GLY A 32 -0.30 13.50 9.73
N ILE A 33 0.88 13.71 10.31
CA ILE A 33 2.16 13.41 9.67
C ILE A 33 3.04 12.52 10.54
N LYS A 34 3.80 11.63 9.92
CA LYS A 34 4.72 10.68 10.54
C LYS A 34 6.14 10.95 10.05
N CYS A 35 7.09 11.14 10.97
CA CYS A 35 8.49 11.29 10.58
C CYS A 35 9.02 9.97 9.99
N LEU A 36 9.68 10.02 8.82
CA LEU A 36 10.21 8.81 8.19
C LEU A 36 11.40 8.20 8.95
N GLN A 37 12.16 9.02 9.69
CA GLN A 37 13.36 8.55 10.40
C GLN A 37 13.06 7.94 11.77
N CYS A 38 12.19 8.56 12.57
CA CYS A 38 11.92 8.11 13.96
C CYS A 38 10.47 7.67 14.20
N GLN A 39 9.63 7.64 13.16
CA GLN A 39 8.23 7.19 13.18
C GLN A 39 7.28 7.95 14.12
N HIS A 40 7.73 9.04 14.74
CA HIS A 40 6.91 9.89 15.60
C HIS A 40 5.81 10.57 14.79
N ARG A 41 4.59 10.63 15.35
CA ARG A 41 3.39 11.17 14.69
C ARG A 41 2.93 12.43 15.38
N ILE A 42 2.56 13.44 14.59
CA ILE A 42 1.95 14.68 15.08
C ILE A 42 0.74 15.06 14.24
N LEU A 43 -0.19 15.78 14.85
CA LEU A 43 -1.32 16.42 14.18
C LEU A 43 -1.03 17.91 14.07
N LEU A 44 -1.25 18.48 12.89
CA LEU A 44 -1.13 19.90 12.64
C LEU A 44 -2.41 20.41 11.97
N PRO A 45 -2.93 21.59 12.37
CA PRO A 45 -3.99 22.23 11.63
C PRO A 45 -3.59 22.42 10.18
N ARG A 46 -4.52 22.25 9.24
CA ARG A 46 -4.22 22.29 7.80
C ARG A 46 -3.48 23.56 7.37
N SER A 47 -3.90 24.73 7.84
CA SER A 47 -3.26 26.02 7.54
C SER A 47 -1.79 26.08 7.98
N VAL A 48 -1.51 25.57 9.19
CA VAL A 48 -0.15 25.50 9.74
C VAL A 48 0.70 24.51 8.95
N PHE A 49 0.13 23.37 8.57
CA PHE A 49 0.81 22.37 7.75
C PHE A 49 1.19 22.95 6.38
N GLU A 50 0.24 23.53 5.65
CA GLU A 50 0.48 24.10 4.32
C GLU A 50 1.56 25.20 4.35
N HIS A 51 1.60 26.04 5.39
CA HIS A 51 2.66 27.04 5.56
C HIS A 51 4.03 26.44 5.90
N ARG A 52 4.07 25.30 6.60
CA ARG A 52 5.31 24.63 7.02
C ARG A 52 5.87 23.71 5.95
N VAL A 53 5.08 23.24 5.00
CA VAL A 53 5.57 22.45 3.86
C VAL A 53 6.47 23.33 2.98
N LYS A 54 7.63 22.79 2.63
CA LYS A 54 8.58 23.38 1.68
C LYS A 54 8.37 22.80 0.28
N ALA A 55 8.21 21.49 0.18
CA ALA A 55 7.99 20.77 -1.06
C ALA A 55 7.32 19.41 -0.77
N VAL A 56 6.60 18.87 -1.76
CA VAL A 56 6.18 17.46 -1.79
C VAL A 56 7.27 16.69 -2.51
N ILE A 57 7.87 15.69 -1.85
CA ILE A 57 9.05 14.95 -2.36
C ILE A 57 8.60 13.75 -3.18
N SER A 58 7.61 13.01 -2.69
CA SER A 58 7.04 11.88 -3.42
C SER A 58 5.54 11.84 -3.18
N ARG A 59 4.82 11.55 -4.26
CA ARG A 59 3.42 11.15 -4.20
C ARG A 59 3.42 9.64 -4.27
N GLU A 60 2.95 8.98 -3.22
CA GLU A 60 2.61 7.57 -3.33
C GLU A 60 1.36 7.52 -4.20
N GLU A 61 1.54 7.37 -5.52
CA GLU A 61 0.44 6.82 -6.31
C GLU A 61 0.23 5.40 -5.78
N PRO A 62 -0.97 5.06 -5.28
CA PRO A 62 -1.26 3.67 -4.97
C PRO A 62 -0.96 2.86 -6.23
N PRO A 63 -0.39 1.65 -6.12
CA PRO A 63 -0.11 0.84 -7.30
C PRO A 63 -1.37 0.79 -8.16
N PRO A 64 -1.24 0.98 -9.49
CA PRO A 64 -2.40 1.05 -10.37
C PRO A 64 -3.29 -0.17 -10.09
N ARG A 65 -4.61 0.05 -9.99
CA ARG A 65 -5.54 -1.06 -9.81
C ARG A 65 -5.33 -2.01 -10.99
N LYS A 66 -4.84 -3.22 -10.70
CA LYS A 66 -4.69 -4.27 -11.71
C LYS A 66 -6.02 -4.47 -12.43
N THR A 67 -5.98 -4.47 -13.75
CA THR A 67 -7.11 -4.82 -14.62
C THR A 67 -7.59 -6.25 -14.34
N ALA A 68 -8.80 -6.60 -14.77
CA ALA A 68 -9.32 -7.97 -14.62
C ALA A 68 -8.33 -9.01 -15.21
N SER A 69 -7.78 -8.74 -16.39
CA SER A 69 -6.78 -9.60 -17.05
C SER A 69 -5.47 -9.71 -16.26
N GLU A 70 -4.98 -8.64 -15.66
CA GLU A 70 -3.77 -8.68 -14.82
C GLU A 70 -4.01 -9.44 -13.50
N ARG A 71 -5.21 -9.32 -12.92
CA ARG A 71 -5.60 -10.09 -11.73
C ARG A 71 -5.70 -11.58 -12.03
N MET A 72 -6.32 -11.94 -13.16
CA MET A 72 -6.40 -13.33 -13.60
C MET A 72 -4.99 -13.94 -13.77
N ARG A 73 -4.09 -13.21 -14.43
CA ARG A 73 -2.69 -13.66 -14.62
C ARG A 73 -1.95 -13.85 -13.29
N GLU A 74 -2.17 -12.97 -12.31
CA GLU A 74 -1.58 -13.12 -10.97
C GLU A 74 -2.12 -14.36 -10.24
N LEU A 75 -3.42 -14.65 -10.35
CA LEU A 75 -4.02 -15.84 -9.74
C LEU A 75 -3.51 -17.13 -10.40
N GLU A 76 -3.40 -17.15 -11.74
CA GLU A 76 -2.82 -18.27 -12.48
C GLU A 76 -1.34 -18.49 -12.11
N GLU A 77 -0.57 -17.42 -11.92
CA GLU A 77 0.82 -17.50 -11.44
C GLU A 77 0.91 -18.06 -10.02
N LYS A 78 0.05 -17.60 -9.09
CA LYS A 78 -0.03 -18.13 -7.72
C LYS A 78 -0.41 -19.60 -7.70
N LEU A 79 -1.35 -20.01 -8.55
CA LEU A 79 -1.76 -21.41 -8.68
C LEU A 79 -0.60 -22.25 -9.21
N ALA A 80 0.11 -21.77 -10.24
CA ALA A 80 1.26 -22.45 -10.81
C ALA A 80 2.41 -22.61 -9.79
N ASP A 81 2.73 -21.55 -9.04
CA ASP A 81 3.74 -21.61 -7.97
C ASP A 81 3.35 -22.55 -6.82
N LEU A 82 2.06 -22.56 -6.43
CA LEU A 82 1.54 -23.47 -5.41
C LEU A 82 1.65 -24.94 -5.87
N LEU A 83 1.27 -25.22 -7.11
CA LEU A 83 1.39 -26.54 -7.73
C LEU A 83 2.85 -26.96 -7.92
N ALA A 84 3.76 -26.02 -8.22
CA ALA A 84 5.19 -26.30 -8.33
C ALA A 84 5.83 -26.71 -7.00
N ARG A 85 5.35 -26.13 -5.89
CA ARG A 85 5.80 -26.46 -4.52
C ARG A 85 5.01 -27.61 -3.88
N TRP A 86 4.10 -28.22 -4.63
CA TRP A 86 3.17 -29.21 -4.12
C TRP A 86 3.86 -30.54 -3.78
N PRO A 87 3.73 -31.05 -2.54
CA PRO A 87 4.33 -32.31 -2.15
C PRO A 87 3.81 -33.47 -3.00
N ALA A 88 4.70 -34.34 -3.48
CA ALA A 88 4.32 -35.53 -4.24
C ALA A 88 3.47 -36.52 -3.44
N HIS A 89 3.53 -36.46 -2.10
CA HIS A 89 2.68 -37.22 -1.19
C HIS A 89 2.37 -36.41 0.07
N SER A 90 1.20 -36.67 0.67
CA SER A 90 0.75 -36.04 1.91
C SER A 90 0.64 -34.52 1.85
N VAL A 91 -0.10 -34.04 0.85
CA VAL A 91 -0.41 -32.62 0.68
C VAL A 91 -1.22 -32.13 1.91
N PRO A 92 -0.72 -31.13 2.63
CA PRO A 92 -1.44 -30.54 3.75
C PRO A 92 -2.79 -29.93 3.33
N LEU A 93 -3.79 -30.01 4.20
CA LEU A 93 -5.13 -29.44 3.96
C LEU A 93 -5.09 -27.94 3.61
N HIS A 94 -4.19 -27.16 4.22
CA HIS A 94 -4.07 -25.74 3.93
C HIS A 94 -3.62 -25.45 2.48
N MET A 95 -2.83 -26.34 1.87
CA MET A 95 -2.45 -26.19 0.45
C MET A 95 -3.63 -26.53 -0.47
N TRP A 96 -4.45 -27.52 -0.11
CA TRP A 96 -5.72 -27.78 -0.81
C TRP A 96 -6.66 -26.59 -0.74
N GLN A 97 -6.91 -26.08 0.47
CA GLN A 97 -7.77 -24.92 0.66
C GLN A 97 -7.27 -23.71 -0.14
N GLN A 98 -5.96 -23.44 -0.08
CA GLN A 98 -5.37 -22.34 -0.84
C GLN A 98 -5.54 -22.51 -2.35
N ARG A 99 -5.44 -23.73 -2.88
CA ARG A 99 -5.66 -24.00 -4.30
C ARG A 99 -7.11 -23.74 -4.69
N ASP A 100 -8.05 -24.34 -3.96
CA ASP A 100 -9.49 -24.19 -4.20
C ASP A 100 -9.91 -22.71 -4.12
N ASP A 101 -9.42 -21.96 -3.13
CA ASP A 101 -9.68 -20.52 -3.01
C ASP A 101 -9.18 -19.74 -4.23
N LEU A 102 -7.95 -20.04 -4.71
CA LEU A 102 -7.36 -19.40 -5.90
C LEU A 102 -8.11 -19.75 -7.19
N GLU A 103 -8.54 -21.00 -7.34
CA GLU A 103 -9.32 -21.47 -8.48
C GLU A 103 -10.70 -20.81 -8.53
N GLU A 104 -11.38 -20.68 -7.39
CA GLU A 104 -12.68 -20.03 -7.28
C GLU A 104 -12.58 -18.53 -7.60
N GLU A 105 -11.59 -17.82 -7.06
CA GLU A 105 -11.35 -16.41 -7.39
C GLU A 105 -11.10 -16.21 -8.89
N LEU A 106 -10.34 -17.10 -9.52
CA LEU A 106 -10.08 -17.05 -10.96
C LEU A 106 -11.35 -17.31 -11.77
N GLU A 107 -12.19 -18.26 -11.36
CA GLU A 107 -13.46 -18.56 -12.03
C GLU A 107 -14.45 -17.39 -11.91
N ARG A 108 -14.52 -16.75 -10.74
CA ARG A 108 -15.34 -15.54 -10.51
C ARG A 108 -14.94 -14.43 -11.48
N LEU A 109 -13.65 -14.12 -11.57
CA LEU A 109 -13.15 -13.09 -12.49
C LEU A 109 -13.39 -13.44 -13.96
N LYS A 110 -13.27 -14.73 -14.33
CA LYS A 110 -13.58 -15.22 -15.69
C LYS A 110 -15.06 -15.09 -16.04
N LYS A 111 -15.97 -15.15 -15.04
CA LYS A 111 -17.43 -14.98 -15.22
C LYS A 111 -17.86 -13.51 -15.29
N GLU A 112 -17.09 -12.59 -14.70
CA GLU A 112 -17.37 -11.15 -14.67
C GLU A 112 -16.81 -10.38 -15.89
N THR A 113 -15.99 -11.03 -16.73
CA THR A 113 -15.37 -10.47 -17.95
C THR A 113 -16.10 -10.95 -19.19
#